data_AF-A0A3C0J2W6-F1
#
_entry.id   AF-A0A3C0J2W6-F1
#
_cell.length_a   1.000
_cell.length_b   1.000
_cell.length_c   1.000
_cell.angle_alpha   90.00
_cell.angle_beta   90.00
_cell.angle_gamma   90.00
#
_symmetry.space_group_name_H-M   'P 1'
#
loop_
_entity.id
_entity.type
_entity.pdbx_description
1 polymer ?
#
loop_
_entity_poly.entity_id
_entity_poly.type
_entity_poly.pdbx_seq_one_letter_code
_entity_poly.pdbx_strand_id
1 'polypeptide(L)'
;ISPLGSEKSYVNGALAVSDIYGQLMANLGCGGSARPIFRGSGLGFGWAVDDGELRALGDNVKALAVDGIHNVIGVLEEADSGRLQRVDYIEALACQTGCVGGPANVENPFVARVRMQNVSAGINSEALRDARSVALDIIEEFGEDAFGMHELIQPLAGMELAECLESAIARMGELEKIVAELPGLDCGACGSPTCRTHAEDVVCGQASETDCVFKLRERMQRMAEDLLRLARMDLPSMARRDDK
;
A
#
# COMPACT_ATOMS: atom_id res chain seq x y z
N ILE A 1 -7.98 -11.17 4.00
CA ILE A 1 -8.07 -9.83 3.37
C ILE A 1 -9.48 -9.33 3.69
N SER A 2 -9.62 -8.19 4.36
CA SER A 2 -10.92 -7.56 4.62
C SER A 2 -11.21 -6.61 3.46
N PRO A 3 -12.05 -6.97 2.48
CA PRO A 3 -12.28 -6.14 1.31
C PRO A 3 -13.18 -4.96 1.67
N LEU A 4 -12.73 -3.73 1.40
CA LEU A 4 -13.56 -2.54 1.56
C LEU A 4 -14.64 -2.54 0.46
N GLY A 5 -15.91 -2.31 0.84
CA GLY A 5 -17.01 -2.21 -0.11
C GLY A 5 -17.51 -3.54 -0.67
N SER A 6 -17.13 -4.70 -0.12
CA SER A 6 -17.58 -6.02 -0.60
C SER A 6 -17.69 -7.03 0.54
N GLU A 7 -18.58 -8.02 0.42
CA GLU A 7 -18.76 -9.06 1.44
C GLU A 7 -17.59 -10.06 1.51
N LYS A 8 -16.96 -10.33 0.35
CA LYS A 8 -15.90 -11.35 0.21
C LYS A 8 -14.80 -10.87 -0.73
N SER A 9 -13.59 -11.37 -0.50
CA SER A 9 -12.48 -11.11 -1.41
C SER A 9 -12.50 -12.11 -2.56
N TYR A 10 -12.36 -11.62 -3.79
CA TYR A 10 -12.17 -12.46 -4.99
C TYR A 10 -10.73 -12.96 -5.13
N VAL A 11 -9.82 -12.52 -4.24
CA VAL A 11 -8.40 -12.85 -4.25
C VAL A 11 -8.05 -13.59 -2.96
N ASN A 12 -7.32 -14.71 -3.09
CA ASN A 12 -6.91 -15.55 -1.96
C ASN A 12 -5.45 -15.33 -1.55
N GLY A 13 -4.66 -14.61 -2.34
CA GLY A 13 -3.29 -14.23 -2.01
C GLY A 13 -2.65 -13.33 -3.06
N ALA A 14 -1.46 -12.83 -2.75
CA ALA A 14 -0.61 -12.06 -3.64
C ALA A 14 0.84 -12.53 -3.51
N LEU A 15 1.59 -12.47 -4.60
CA LEU A 15 3.02 -12.82 -4.65
C LEU A 15 3.79 -11.64 -5.23
N ALA A 16 4.89 -11.24 -4.62
CA ALA A 16 5.78 -10.26 -5.23
C ALA A 16 6.50 -10.89 -6.42
N VAL A 17 6.74 -10.10 -7.48
CA VAL A 17 7.53 -10.57 -8.63
C VAL A 17 8.92 -10.98 -8.18
N SER A 18 9.53 -10.22 -7.27
CA SER A 18 10.82 -10.52 -6.64
C SER A 18 10.88 -11.86 -5.90
N ASP A 19 9.80 -12.29 -5.25
CA ASP A 19 9.74 -13.56 -4.52
C ASP A 19 9.88 -14.77 -5.46
N ILE A 20 9.31 -14.66 -6.66
CA ILE A 20 9.24 -15.77 -7.63
C ILE A 20 10.25 -15.65 -8.78
N TYR A 21 10.87 -14.48 -8.96
CA TYR A 21 11.70 -14.18 -10.12
C TYR A 21 12.84 -15.19 -10.34
N GLY A 22 13.60 -15.51 -9.29
CA GLY A 22 14.73 -16.43 -9.40
C GLY A 22 14.32 -17.84 -9.84
N GLN A 23 13.20 -18.35 -9.28
CA GLN A 23 12.66 -19.66 -9.65
C GLN A 23 12.11 -19.65 -11.09
N LEU A 24 11.42 -18.58 -11.48
CA LEU A 24 10.93 -18.42 -12.85
C LEU A 24 12.07 -18.43 -13.86
N MET A 25 13.13 -17.64 -13.61
CA MET A 25 14.28 -17.55 -14.51
C MET A 25 15.02 -18.89 -14.65
N ALA A 26 15.12 -19.68 -13.58
CA ALA A 26 15.77 -20.99 -13.62
C ALA A 26 15.00 -22.04 -14.45
N ASN A 27 13.69 -21.87 -14.61
CA ASN A 27 12.81 -22.81 -15.31
C ASN A 27 12.31 -22.28 -16.66
N LEU A 28 12.59 -21.02 -16.99
CA LEU A 28 12.15 -20.40 -18.22
C LEU A 28 12.75 -21.12 -19.42
N GLY A 29 11.91 -21.57 -20.35
CA GLY A 29 12.35 -22.34 -21.53
C GLY A 29 12.61 -23.83 -21.28
N CYS A 30 12.46 -24.32 -20.05
CA CYS A 30 12.58 -25.74 -19.72
C CYS A 30 11.28 -26.54 -19.91
N GLY A 31 10.16 -25.87 -20.24
CA GLY A 31 8.88 -26.49 -20.55
C GLY A 31 8.71 -26.85 -22.04
N GLY A 32 7.84 -27.80 -22.34
CA GLY A 32 7.62 -28.30 -23.71
C GLY A 32 6.85 -27.34 -24.63
N SER A 33 5.59 -27.02 -24.32
CA SER A 33 4.78 -26.09 -25.13
C SER A 33 4.28 -24.93 -24.29
N ALA A 34 4.57 -23.70 -24.71
CA ALA A 34 3.88 -22.53 -24.22
C ALA A 34 2.50 -22.44 -24.89
N ARG A 35 1.43 -22.65 -24.15
CA ARG A 35 0.12 -22.14 -24.59
C ARG A 35 0.11 -20.63 -24.36
N PRO A 36 -0.36 -19.82 -25.33
CA PRO A 36 -0.64 -18.42 -25.05
C PRO A 36 -1.72 -18.36 -23.97
N ILE A 37 -1.35 -17.91 -22.77
CA ILE A 37 -2.30 -17.64 -21.68
C ILE A 37 -2.80 -16.19 -21.78
N PHE A 38 -2.16 -15.35 -22.60
CA PHE A 38 -2.49 -13.95 -22.70
C PHE A 38 -3.84 -13.72 -23.38
N ARG A 39 -4.79 -13.19 -22.61
CA ARG A 39 -5.98 -12.49 -23.08
C ARG A 39 -5.82 -11.03 -22.66
N GLY A 40 -5.41 -10.17 -23.58
CA GLY A 40 -5.18 -8.76 -23.29
C GLY A 40 -4.94 -7.96 -24.56
N SER A 41 -5.43 -6.73 -24.58
CA SER A 41 -5.18 -5.79 -25.67
C SER A 41 -3.91 -4.98 -25.41
N GLY A 42 -3.37 -4.33 -26.45
CA GLY A 42 -2.27 -3.37 -26.28
C GLY A 42 -2.57 -2.31 -25.21
N LEU A 43 -3.82 -1.82 -25.16
CA LEU A 43 -4.29 -0.90 -24.11
C LEU A 43 -4.25 -1.54 -22.71
N GLY A 44 -4.70 -2.79 -22.59
CA GLY A 44 -4.67 -3.52 -21.31
C GLY A 44 -3.26 -3.75 -20.77
N PHE A 45 -2.28 -4.03 -21.63
CA PHE A 45 -0.87 -4.09 -21.21
C PHE A 45 -0.31 -2.70 -20.89
N GLY A 46 -0.74 -1.68 -21.65
CA GLY A 46 -0.37 -0.28 -21.42
C GLY A 46 -0.81 0.25 -20.06
N TRP A 47 -1.87 -0.31 -19.47
CA TRP A 47 -2.39 0.06 -18.15
C TRP A 47 -1.34 -0.02 -17.02
N ALA A 48 -0.31 -0.86 -17.17
CA ALA A 48 0.70 -1.05 -16.13
C ALA A 48 1.71 0.10 -16.00
N VAL A 49 1.73 1.04 -16.95
CA VAL A 49 2.62 2.22 -16.93
C VAL A 49 1.83 3.50 -16.67
N ASP A 50 2.53 4.56 -16.24
CA ASP A 50 1.96 5.91 -16.19
C ASP A 50 1.32 6.32 -17.52
N ASP A 51 0.18 7.03 -17.45
CA ASP A 51 -0.64 7.46 -18.59
C ASP A 51 -1.29 6.30 -19.36
N GLY A 52 -1.18 5.07 -18.83
CA GLY A 52 -1.73 3.86 -19.43
C GLY A 52 -3.26 3.86 -19.45
N GLU A 53 -3.89 4.34 -18.37
CA GLU A 53 -5.34 4.41 -18.23
C GLU A 53 -5.91 5.51 -19.13
N LEU A 54 -5.25 6.67 -19.15
CA LEU A 54 -5.61 7.80 -20.01
C LEU A 54 -5.71 7.43 -21.50
N ARG A 55 -4.76 6.63 -22.00
CA ARG A 55 -4.78 6.13 -23.38
C ARG A 55 -5.98 5.26 -23.69
N ALA A 56 -6.55 4.58 -22.69
CA ALA A 56 -7.73 3.77 -22.84
C ALA A 56 -9.04 4.59 -22.75
N LEU A 57 -9.02 5.76 -22.10
CA LEU A 57 -10.18 6.65 -21.96
C LEU A 57 -10.50 7.42 -23.26
N GLY A 58 -9.50 7.74 -24.06
CA GLY A 58 -9.62 8.49 -25.32
C GLY A 58 -9.73 10.01 -25.17
N ASP A 59 -9.75 10.73 -26.29
CA ASP A 59 -9.47 12.18 -26.34
C ASP A 59 -10.59 13.10 -25.78
N ASN A 60 -11.74 12.55 -25.41
CA ASN A 60 -12.92 13.34 -24.99
C ASN A 60 -12.99 13.60 -23.47
N VAL A 61 -12.05 13.06 -22.69
CA VAL A 61 -12.01 13.19 -21.23
C VAL A 61 -10.86 14.12 -20.86
N LYS A 62 -11.13 15.18 -20.09
CA LYS A 62 -10.05 16.03 -19.55
C LYS A 62 -9.40 15.30 -18.39
N ALA A 63 -8.40 14.50 -18.70
CA ALA A 63 -7.73 13.66 -17.72
C ALA A 63 -6.37 14.23 -17.30
N LEU A 64 -5.98 13.91 -16.07
CA LEU A 64 -4.65 14.18 -15.51
C LEU A 64 -4.06 12.85 -15.06
N ALA A 65 -2.82 12.56 -15.45
CA ALA A 65 -2.03 11.46 -14.89
C ALA A 65 -0.99 12.01 -13.92
N VAL A 66 -0.86 11.35 -12.77
CA VAL A 66 0.16 11.64 -11.76
C VAL A 66 0.66 10.32 -11.17
N ASP A 67 1.98 10.22 -11.03
CA ASP A 67 2.64 9.06 -10.44
C ASP A 67 3.56 9.46 -9.28
N GLY A 68 3.83 8.50 -8.40
CA GLY A 68 4.59 8.71 -7.18
C GLY A 68 3.73 9.27 -6.04
N ILE A 69 3.72 8.58 -4.91
CA ILE A 69 2.80 8.85 -3.79
C ILE A 69 2.81 10.31 -3.31
N HIS A 70 3.96 10.98 -3.25
CA HIS A 70 4.04 12.39 -2.83
C HIS A 70 3.39 13.35 -3.85
N ASN A 71 3.53 13.08 -5.14
CA ASN A 71 2.88 13.87 -6.19
C ASN A 71 1.38 13.64 -6.18
N VAL A 72 0.96 12.37 -6.00
CA VAL A 72 -0.45 11.99 -5.88
C VAL A 72 -1.10 12.73 -4.71
N ILE A 73 -0.45 12.75 -3.53
CA ILE A 73 -0.93 13.51 -2.37
C ILE A 73 -1.15 14.98 -2.74
N GLY A 74 -0.15 15.62 -3.37
CA GLY A 74 -0.28 17.03 -3.78
C GLY A 74 -1.44 17.26 -4.77
N VAL A 75 -1.62 16.39 -5.76
CA VAL A 75 -2.75 16.51 -6.71
C VAL A 75 -4.10 16.32 -6.02
N LEU A 76 -4.20 15.41 -5.05
CA LEU A 76 -5.44 15.21 -4.29
C LEU A 76 -5.74 16.40 -3.36
N GLU A 77 -4.73 17.06 -2.79
CA GLU A 77 -4.90 18.31 -2.04
C GLU A 77 -5.39 19.47 -2.95
N GLU A 78 -4.88 19.55 -4.18
CA GLU A 78 -5.38 20.48 -5.19
C GLU A 78 -6.85 20.17 -5.55
N ALA A 79 -7.22 18.89 -5.64
CA ALA A 79 -8.60 18.47 -5.89
C ALA A 79 -9.52 18.85 -4.72
N ASP A 80 -9.12 18.55 -3.48
CA ASP A 80 -9.88 18.84 -2.26
C ASP A 80 -10.12 20.35 -2.07
N SER A 81 -9.10 21.16 -2.38
CA SER A 81 -9.22 22.63 -2.35
C SER A 81 -10.02 23.24 -3.50
N GLY A 82 -10.59 22.41 -4.39
CA GLY A 82 -11.45 22.82 -5.50
C GLY A 82 -10.70 23.40 -6.70
N ARG A 83 -9.37 23.23 -6.80
CA ARG A 83 -8.57 23.77 -7.91
C ARG A 83 -8.64 22.93 -9.19
N LEU A 84 -9.08 21.68 -9.10
CA LEU A 84 -9.18 20.73 -10.23
C LEU A 84 -10.60 20.54 -10.78
N GLN A 85 -11.52 21.50 -10.60
CA GLN A 85 -12.92 21.40 -11.08
C GLN A 85 -13.11 21.20 -12.60
N ARG A 86 -12.05 21.35 -13.40
CA ARG A 86 -12.07 21.16 -14.87
C ARG A 86 -11.44 19.85 -15.33
N VAL A 87 -11.03 19.00 -14.39
CA VAL A 87 -10.48 17.66 -14.63
C VAL A 87 -11.59 16.66 -14.40
N ASP A 88 -11.90 15.86 -15.42
CA ASP A 88 -12.95 14.85 -15.41
C ASP A 88 -12.44 13.52 -14.81
N TYR A 89 -11.13 13.26 -14.90
CA TYR A 89 -10.50 12.01 -14.46
C TYR A 89 -9.07 12.23 -13.97
N ILE A 90 -8.70 11.57 -12.87
CA ILE A 90 -7.33 11.58 -12.34
C ILE A 90 -6.83 10.13 -12.28
N GLU A 91 -5.83 9.81 -13.08
CA GLU A 91 -5.02 8.59 -12.94
C GLU A 91 -3.97 8.86 -11.86
N ALA A 92 -4.09 8.21 -10.71
CA ALA A 92 -3.26 8.43 -9.53
C ALA A 92 -2.49 7.16 -9.14
N LEU A 93 -1.22 7.08 -9.54
CA LEU A 93 -0.40 5.89 -9.32
C LEU A 93 0.61 6.11 -8.20
N ALA A 94 0.55 5.30 -7.14
CA ALA A 94 1.45 5.45 -5.99
C ALA A 94 2.94 5.24 -6.34
N CYS A 95 3.22 4.39 -7.32
CA CYS A 95 4.58 4.08 -7.76
C CYS A 95 4.99 4.96 -8.95
N GLN A 96 6.25 5.41 -8.97
CA GLN A 96 6.81 6.09 -10.14
C GLN A 96 6.80 5.15 -11.34
N THR A 97 6.51 5.67 -12.53
CA THR A 97 6.33 4.94 -13.80
C THR A 97 5.17 3.93 -13.80
N GLY A 98 4.26 4.04 -12.82
CA GLY A 98 3.15 3.10 -12.63
C GLY A 98 3.56 1.76 -12.01
N CYS A 99 2.72 0.74 -12.20
CA CYS A 99 2.88 -0.58 -11.57
C CYS A 99 4.22 -1.25 -11.89
N VAL A 100 4.79 -0.99 -13.07
CA VAL A 100 6.12 -1.52 -13.46
C VAL A 100 7.26 -0.98 -12.60
N GLY A 101 7.09 0.19 -11.97
CA GLY A 101 8.06 0.77 -11.04
C GLY A 101 7.81 0.41 -9.58
N GLY A 102 6.85 -0.47 -9.30
CA GLY A 102 6.56 -0.90 -7.94
C GLY A 102 7.75 -1.62 -7.26
N PRO A 103 7.88 -1.49 -5.93
CA PRO A 103 9.02 -2.02 -5.17
C PRO A 103 9.10 -3.56 -5.15
N ALA A 104 8.01 -4.24 -5.50
CA ALA A 104 7.94 -5.68 -5.61
C ALA A 104 8.56 -6.23 -6.91
N ASN A 105 8.97 -5.36 -7.85
CA ASN A 105 9.60 -5.73 -9.11
C ASN A 105 11.13 -5.83 -8.97
N VAL A 106 11.77 -6.47 -9.95
CA VAL A 106 13.24 -6.68 -9.98
C VAL A 106 13.97 -5.82 -11.02
N GLU A 107 13.25 -5.33 -12.03
CA GLU A 107 13.83 -4.56 -13.14
C GLU A 107 13.84 -3.07 -12.79
N ASN A 108 14.76 -2.32 -13.39
CA ASN A 108 14.74 -0.88 -13.24
C ASN A 108 13.40 -0.29 -13.76
N PRO A 109 12.72 0.59 -12.99
CA PRO A 109 11.40 1.12 -13.34
C PRO A 109 11.34 1.73 -14.75
N PHE A 110 12.33 2.53 -15.13
CA PHE A 110 12.36 3.21 -16.43
C PHE A 110 12.61 2.23 -17.59
N VAL A 111 13.41 1.20 -17.36
CA VAL A 111 13.64 0.12 -18.35
C VAL A 111 12.36 -0.72 -18.50
N ALA A 112 11.72 -1.07 -17.39
CA ALA A 112 10.47 -1.83 -17.38
C ALA A 112 9.35 -1.09 -18.11
N ARG A 113 9.26 0.23 -17.91
CA ARG A 113 8.33 1.12 -18.64
C ARG A 113 8.52 1.04 -20.16
N VAL A 114 9.75 1.21 -20.65
CA VAL A 114 10.05 1.12 -22.09
C VAL A 114 9.70 -0.27 -22.64
N ARG A 115 10.02 -1.33 -21.90
CA ARG A 115 9.67 -2.70 -22.31
C ARG A 115 8.15 -2.90 -22.38
N MET A 116 7.41 -2.43 -21.39
CA MET A 116 5.96 -2.56 -21.36
C MET A 116 5.29 -1.74 -22.49
N GLN A 117 5.81 -0.55 -22.80
CA GLN A 117 5.36 0.23 -23.95
C GLN A 117 5.60 -0.51 -25.28
N ASN A 118 6.74 -1.18 -25.43
CA ASN A 118 7.03 -2.01 -26.62
C ASN A 118 6.10 -3.24 -26.69
N VAL A 119 5.81 -3.89 -25.56
CA VAL A 119 4.82 -4.97 -25.50
C VAL A 119 3.45 -4.46 -25.93
N SER A 120 2.98 -3.38 -25.32
CA SER A 120 1.70 -2.72 -25.64
C SER A 120 1.58 -2.39 -27.13
N ALA A 121 2.62 -1.80 -27.73
CA ALA A 121 2.65 -1.45 -29.15
C ALA A 121 2.79 -2.67 -30.09
N GLY A 122 3.37 -3.76 -29.61
CA GLY A 122 3.57 -5.00 -30.37
C GLY A 122 2.33 -5.90 -30.45
N ILE A 123 1.30 -5.63 -29.63
CA ILE A 123 0.03 -6.36 -29.69
C ILE A 123 -0.80 -5.88 -30.87
N ASN A 124 -1.22 -6.80 -31.73
CA ASN A 124 -1.99 -6.49 -32.92
C ASN A 124 -3.42 -6.03 -32.59
N SER A 125 -4.08 -5.38 -33.55
CA SER A 125 -5.45 -4.89 -33.40
C SER A 125 -6.52 -5.99 -33.34
N GLU A 126 -6.18 -7.21 -33.77
CA GLU A 126 -7.02 -8.42 -33.59
C GLU A 126 -7.16 -8.78 -32.11
N ALA A 127 -6.06 -8.78 -31.37
CA ALA A 127 -6.08 -9.06 -29.93
C ALA A 127 -6.91 -8.04 -29.13
N LEU A 128 -7.02 -6.79 -29.60
CA LEU A 128 -7.94 -5.82 -29.01
C LEU A 128 -9.41 -6.25 -29.18
N ARG A 129 -9.79 -6.73 -30.37
CA ARG A 129 -11.14 -7.22 -30.63
C ARG A 129 -11.46 -8.45 -29.80
N ASP A 130 -10.53 -9.40 -29.75
CA ASP A 130 -10.70 -10.64 -28.97
C ASP A 130 -10.81 -10.33 -27.48
N ALA A 131 -9.94 -9.47 -26.94
CA ALA A 131 -10.00 -9.05 -25.54
C ALA A 131 -11.32 -8.33 -25.23
N ARG A 132 -11.82 -7.49 -26.15
CA ARG A 132 -13.11 -6.81 -25.99
C ARG A 132 -14.28 -7.78 -26.02
N SER A 133 -14.26 -8.79 -26.91
CA SER A 133 -15.29 -9.84 -26.95
C SER A 133 -15.34 -10.58 -25.61
N VAL A 134 -14.19 -11.00 -25.10
CA VAL A 134 -14.10 -11.68 -23.79
C VAL A 134 -14.65 -10.79 -22.67
N ALA A 135 -14.33 -9.49 -22.67
CA ALA A 135 -14.86 -8.56 -21.68
C ALA A 135 -16.39 -8.43 -21.75
N LEU A 136 -16.96 -8.38 -22.96
CA LEU A 136 -18.42 -8.34 -23.16
C LEU A 136 -19.09 -9.64 -22.73
N ASP A 137 -18.50 -10.80 -23.05
CA ASP A 137 -19.03 -12.10 -22.61
C ASP A 137 -19.07 -12.19 -21.07
N ILE A 138 -18.04 -11.68 -20.38
CA ILE A 138 -18.00 -11.60 -18.92
C ILE A 138 -19.10 -10.67 -18.40
N ILE A 139 -19.30 -9.52 -19.02
CA ILE A 139 -20.37 -8.58 -18.63
C ILE A 139 -21.75 -9.20 -18.85
N GLU A 140 -21.95 -9.95 -19.93
CA GLU A 140 -23.22 -10.64 -20.21
C GLU A 140 -23.47 -11.77 -19.20
N GLU A 141 -22.44 -12.54 -18.86
CA GLU A 141 -22.57 -13.67 -17.92
C GLU A 141 -22.78 -13.21 -16.47
N PHE A 142 -22.03 -12.20 -16.03
CA PHE A 142 -22.00 -11.81 -14.62
C PHE A 142 -22.76 -10.50 -14.32
N GLY A 143 -23.08 -9.70 -15.34
CA GLY A 143 -23.63 -8.36 -15.21
C GLY A 143 -22.56 -7.26 -15.12
N GLU A 144 -22.91 -6.03 -15.49
CA GLU A 144 -22.00 -4.87 -15.43
C GLU A 144 -21.49 -4.59 -14.01
N ASP A 145 -22.35 -4.85 -13.00
CA ASP A 145 -22.05 -4.60 -11.59
C ASP A 145 -21.36 -5.77 -10.89
N ALA A 146 -21.01 -6.86 -11.61
CA ALA A 146 -20.45 -8.07 -11.01
C ALA A 146 -19.19 -7.85 -10.16
N PHE A 147 -18.36 -6.89 -10.60
CA PHE A 147 -17.13 -6.47 -9.92
C PHE A 147 -17.29 -5.13 -9.20
N GLY A 148 -18.52 -4.60 -9.14
CA GLY A 148 -18.84 -3.39 -8.42
C GLY A 148 -18.75 -3.61 -6.91
N MET A 149 -18.46 -2.54 -6.18
CA MET A 149 -18.58 -2.55 -4.72
C MET A 149 -20.06 -2.60 -4.34
N HIS A 150 -20.40 -3.49 -3.42
CA HIS A 150 -21.78 -3.73 -2.97
C HIS A 150 -22.15 -2.82 -1.79
N GLU A 151 -21.14 -2.29 -1.09
CA GLU A 151 -21.31 -1.38 0.02
C GLU A 151 -20.63 -0.04 -0.27
N LEU A 152 -21.22 1.04 0.24
CA LEU A 152 -20.62 2.36 0.18
C LEU A 152 -19.38 2.39 1.07
N ILE A 153 -18.24 2.78 0.48
CA ILE A 153 -17.05 3.10 1.26
C ILE A 153 -17.40 4.25 2.19
N GLN A 154 -17.38 3.99 3.49
CA GLN A 154 -17.54 5.03 4.48
C GLN A 154 -16.29 5.91 4.49
N PRO A 155 -16.44 7.25 4.56
CA PRO A 155 -15.30 8.11 4.74
C PRO A 155 -14.61 7.74 6.05
N LEU A 156 -13.29 7.64 6.01
CA LEU A 156 -12.51 7.59 7.25
C LEU A 156 -12.67 8.95 7.92
N ALA A 157 -13.04 8.97 9.21
CA ALA A 157 -12.92 10.17 10.01
C ALA A 157 -11.45 10.60 9.90
N GLY A 158 -11.20 11.77 9.30
CA GLY A 158 -9.86 12.22 8.93
C GLY A 158 -9.02 12.57 10.17
N MET A 159 -8.44 13.78 10.17
CA MET A 159 -7.60 14.29 11.27
C MET A 159 -8.39 14.60 12.58
N GLU A 160 -9.55 14.00 12.79
CA GLU A 160 -10.38 14.27 13.96
C GLU A 160 -9.83 13.54 15.19
N LEU A 161 -9.08 14.27 16.01
CA LEU A 161 -8.50 13.72 17.23
C LEU A 161 -9.55 13.49 18.32
N ALA A 162 -10.60 14.30 18.42
CA ALA A 162 -11.70 14.13 19.36
C ALA A 162 -12.92 15.00 18.97
N GLU A 163 -14.10 14.62 19.47
CA GLU A 163 -15.37 15.34 19.24
C GLU A 163 -15.41 16.73 19.88
N CYS A 164 -14.72 16.93 21.02
CA CYS A 164 -14.66 18.23 21.70
C CYS A 164 -13.27 18.87 21.58
N LEU A 165 -13.25 20.20 21.47
CA LEU A 165 -12.04 20.98 21.28
C LEU A 165 -11.04 20.78 22.42
N GLU A 166 -11.51 20.75 23.67
CA GLU A 166 -10.65 20.56 24.84
C GLU A 166 -9.93 19.21 24.81
N SER A 167 -10.64 18.14 24.45
CA SER A 167 -10.06 16.80 24.29
C SER A 167 -9.10 16.75 23.11
N ALA A 168 -9.45 17.41 21.99
CA ALA A 168 -8.59 17.47 20.81
C ALA A 168 -7.26 18.17 21.13
N ILE A 169 -7.28 19.28 21.88
CA ILE A 169 -6.08 19.99 22.32
C ILE A 169 -5.22 19.11 23.25
N ALA A 170 -5.86 18.40 24.19
CA ALA A 170 -5.15 17.49 25.09
C ALA A 170 -4.45 16.35 24.32
N ARG A 171 -5.20 15.71 23.41
CA ARG A 171 -4.69 14.66 22.51
C ARG A 171 -3.57 15.14 21.60
N MET A 172 -3.68 16.35 21.07
CA MET A 172 -2.61 16.97 20.28
C MET A 172 -1.33 17.14 21.11
N GLY A 173 -1.45 17.51 22.38
CA GLY A 173 -0.31 17.59 23.29
C GLY A 173 0.33 16.22 23.61
N GLU A 174 -0.46 15.15 23.68
CA GLU A 174 0.05 13.78 23.84
C GLU A 174 0.73 13.26 22.57
N LEU A 175 0.14 13.55 21.42
CA LEU A 175 0.67 13.23 20.10
C LEU A 175 2.08 13.80 19.94
N GLU A 176 2.29 15.10 20.20
CA GLU A 176 3.61 15.73 20.05
C GLU A 176 4.66 15.10 20.97
N LYS A 177 4.29 14.61 22.16
CA LYS A 177 5.21 13.87 23.05
C LYS A 177 5.61 12.54 22.43
N ILE A 178 4.65 11.76 21.93
CA ILE A 178 4.90 10.46 21.31
C ILE A 178 5.76 10.64 20.07
N VAL A 179 5.47 11.63 19.21
CA VAL A 179 6.28 11.95 18.02
C VAL A 179 7.72 12.25 18.39
N ALA A 180 7.96 13.05 19.45
CA ALA A 180 9.30 13.38 19.91
C ALA A 180 10.09 12.16 20.42
N GLU A 181 9.40 11.12 20.88
CA GLU A 181 10.01 9.87 21.34
C GLU A 181 10.22 8.84 20.22
N LEU A 182 9.50 8.96 19.11
CA LEU A 182 9.61 8.06 17.95
C LEU A 182 10.89 8.36 17.14
N PRO A 183 11.38 7.38 16.36
CA PRO A 183 12.66 7.53 15.64
C PRO A 183 12.63 8.53 14.48
N GLY A 184 11.45 8.99 14.04
CA GLY A 184 11.31 9.96 12.94
C GLY A 184 11.78 9.45 11.58
N LEU A 185 11.77 8.13 11.37
CA LEU A 185 12.29 7.47 10.16
C LEU A 185 11.22 7.20 9.09
N ASP A 186 9.94 7.31 9.44
CA ASP A 186 8.79 7.06 8.53
C ASP A 186 8.89 5.74 7.76
N CYS A 187 9.36 4.68 8.43
CA CYS A 187 9.70 3.41 7.80
C CYS A 187 8.51 2.49 7.47
N GLY A 188 7.30 2.82 7.88
CA GLY A 188 6.10 2.02 7.59
C GLY A 188 5.99 0.67 8.31
N ALA A 189 6.98 0.27 9.13
CA ALA A 189 7.05 -1.08 9.70
C ALA A 189 5.89 -1.43 10.67
N CYS A 190 5.28 -0.42 11.28
CA CYS A 190 4.12 -0.58 12.17
C CYS A 190 2.77 -0.47 11.43
N GLY A 191 2.77 -0.33 10.11
CA GLY A 191 1.56 -0.16 9.30
C GLY A 191 1.16 1.30 9.08
N SER A 192 1.72 2.25 9.84
CA SER A 192 1.48 3.69 9.64
C SER A 192 2.55 4.32 8.72
N PRO A 193 2.17 5.21 7.79
CA PRO A 193 3.10 5.76 6.78
C PRO A 193 4.16 6.71 7.38
N THR A 194 3.85 7.38 8.48
CA THR A 194 4.79 8.26 9.18
C THR A 194 4.77 7.99 10.69
N CYS A 195 5.83 8.37 11.39
CA CYS A 195 5.87 8.34 12.85
C CYS A 195 4.77 9.24 13.45
N ARG A 196 4.41 10.33 12.79
CA ARG A 196 3.30 11.20 13.22
C ARG A 196 1.95 10.50 13.12
N THR A 197 1.69 9.82 12.00
CA THR A 197 0.47 9.02 11.83
C THR A 197 0.40 7.90 12.87
N HIS A 198 1.52 7.22 13.14
CA HIS A 198 1.54 6.22 14.21
C HIS A 198 1.22 6.82 15.59
N ALA A 199 1.72 8.02 15.90
CA ALA A 199 1.38 8.72 17.13
C ALA A 199 -0.10 9.11 17.21
N GLU A 200 -0.70 9.52 16.08
CA GLU A 200 -2.14 9.76 15.96
C GLU A 200 -2.93 8.47 16.25
N ASP A 201 -2.55 7.36 15.63
CA ASP A 201 -3.17 6.04 15.85
C ASP A 201 -3.12 5.65 17.34
N VAL A 202 -1.99 5.91 18.02
CA VAL A 202 -1.82 5.63 19.46
C VAL A 202 -2.75 6.49 20.32
N VAL A 203 -2.78 7.80 20.09
CA VAL A 203 -3.61 8.74 20.88
C VAL A 203 -5.11 8.50 20.64
N CYS A 204 -5.48 8.06 19.44
CA CYS A 204 -6.85 7.65 19.11
C CYS A 204 -7.21 6.24 19.58
N GLY A 205 -6.26 5.50 20.19
CA GLY A 205 -6.47 4.14 20.70
C GLY A 205 -6.58 3.06 19.61
N GLN A 206 -6.14 3.36 18.40
CA GLN A 206 -6.10 2.46 17.25
C GLN A 206 -4.82 1.62 17.20
N ALA A 207 -3.75 2.08 17.84
CA ALA A 207 -2.46 1.39 17.94
C ALA A 207 -1.87 1.48 19.35
N SER A 208 -0.85 0.67 19.62
CA SER A 208 -0.01 0.77 20.82
C SER A 208 1.36 1.34 20.48
N GLU A 209 1.98 2.08 21.40
CA GLU A 209 3.36 2.57 21.23
C GLU A 209 4.35 1.44 20.89
N THR A 210 4.11 0.23 21.40
CA THR A 210 4.97 -0.94 21.15
C THR A 210 4.75 -1.60 19.80
N ASP A 211 3.78 -1.15 18.99
CA ASP A 211 3.65 -1.62 17.61
C ASP A 211 4.81 -1.10 16.75
N CYS A 212 5.41 0.02 17.16
CA CYS A 212 6.70 0.45 16.65
C CYS A 212 7.81 -0.52 17.11
N VAL A 213 8.46 -1.19 16.15
CA VAL A 213 9.54 -2.17 16.41
C VAL A 213 10.69 -1.59 17.25
N PHE A 214 10.98 -0.29 17.11
CA PHE A 214 12.00 0.39 17.90
C PHE A 214 11.58 0.52 19.36
N LYS A 215 10.33 0.95 19.62
CA LYS A 215 9.76 1.07 20.97
C LYS A 215 9.59 -0.28 21.64
N LEU A 216 9.18 -1.30 20.90
CA LEU A 216 9.14 -2.67 21.38
C LEU A 216 10.52 -3.12 21.87
N ARG A 217 11.56 -2.91 21.05
CA ARG A 217 12.93 -3.30 21.39
C ARG A 217 13.46 -2.54 22.60
N GLU A 218 13.24 -1.23 22.69
CA GLU A 218 13.60 -0.42 23.87
C GLU A 218 12.93 -0.94 25.15
N ARG A 219 11.66 -1.33 25.07
CA ARG A 219 10.91 -1.86 26.21
C ARG A 219 11.41 -3.23 26.63
N MET A 220 11.71 -4.11 25.66
CA MET A 220 12.33 -5.41 25.93
C MET A 220 13.70 -5.28 26.60
N GLN A 221 14.52 -4.32 26.17
CA GLN A 221 15.82 -4.06 26.77
C GLN A 221 15.69 -3.61 28.23
N ARG A 222 14.81 -2.63 28.51
CA ARG A 222 14.52 -2.17 29.87
C ARG A 222 14.06 -3.31 30.78
N MET A 223 13.13 -4.15 30.31
CA MET A 223 12.66 -5.31 31.08
C MET A 223 13.78 -6.31 31.37
N ALA A 224 14.66 -6.57 30.40
CA ALA A 224 15.81 -7.47 30.60
C ALA A 224 16.81 -6.91 31.64
N GLU A 225 17.06 -5.61 31.60
CA GLU A 225 17.90 -4.92 32.59
C GLU A 225 17.30 -4.97 33.99
N ASP A 226 15.99 -4.73 34.13
CA ASP A 226 15.28 -4.82 35.40
C ASP A 226 15.31 -6.24 35.99
N LEU A 227 15.09 -7.26 35.16
CA LEU A 227 15.21 -8.65 35.57
C LEU A 227 16.62 -8.98 36.05
N LEU A 228 17.64 -8.52 35.33
CA LEU A 228 19.04 -8.71 35.71
C LEU A 228 19.36 -7.98 37.03
N ARG A 229 18.82 -6.79 37.23
CA ARG A 229 18.97 -6.01 38.45
C ARG A 229 18.32 -6.74 39.63
N LEU A 230 17.09 -7.22 39.48
CA LEU A 230 16.39 -8.00 40.50
C LEU A 230 17.13 -9.28 40.85
N ALA A 231 17.67 -10.00 39.86
CA ALA A 231 18.46 -11.21 40.09
C ALA A 231 19.78 -10.94 40.85
N ARG A 232 20.32 -9.72 40.77
CA ARG A 232 21.54 -9.29 41.46
C ARG A 232 21.27 -8.62 42.82
N MET A 233 20.01 -8.38 43.18
CA MET A 233 19.69 -7.83 44.49
C MET A 233 19.85 -8.91 45.55
N ASP A 234 20.81 -8.74 46.46
CA ASP A 234 20.95 -9.59 47.63
C ASP A 234 19.70 -9.44 48.52
N LEU A 235 18.91 -10.50 48.58
CA LEU A 235 17.75 -10.56 49.45
C LEU A 235 18.25 -10.70 50.90
N PRO A 236 17.74 -9.91 51.87
CA PRO A 236 18.13 -10.02 53.28
C PRO A 236 17.90 -11.43 53.86
N SER A 237 16.97 -12.20 53.28
CA SER A 237 16.69 -13.59 53.65
C SER A 237 17.71 -14.61 53.10
N MET A 238 18.56 -14.20 52.15
CA MET A 238 19.62 -15.01 51.55
C MET A 238 21.02 -14.70 52.11
N ALA A 239 21.14 -13.68 52.99
CA ALA A 239 22.30 -13.53 53.85
C ALA A 239 22.39 -14.77 54.74
N ARG A 240 23.38 -15.63 54.46
CA ARG A 240 23.61 -16.87 55.19
C ARG A 240 23.67 -16.58 56.69
N ARG A 241 22.99 -17.44 57.46
CA ARG A 241 23.25 -17.66 58.88
C ARG A 241 24.68 -18.19 59.01
N ASP A 242 25.67 -17.31 58.89
CA ASP A 242 27.02 -17.58 59.36
C ASP A 242 27.05 -17.23 60.85
N ASP A 243 26.50 -18.12 61.66
CA ASP A 243 26.68 -18.10 63.11
C ASP A 243 26.63 -19.55 63.66
N LYS A 244 27.77 -20.24 63.51
CA LYS A 244 28.47 -21.02 64.56
C LYS A 244 29.71 -21.70 64.01
#